data_AF-A0A9W9EQ49-F1
#
_entry.id   AF-A0A9W9EQ49-F1
#
_cell.length_a   1.000
_cell.length_b   1.000
_cell.length_c   1.000
_cell.angle_alpha   90.00
_cell.angle_beta   90.00
_cell.angle_gamma   90.00
#
_symmetry.space_group_name_H-M   'P 1'
#
loop_
_entity.id
_entity.type
_entity.pdbx_description
1 polymer ?
#
loop_
_entity_poly.entity_id
_entity_poly.type
_entity_poly.pdbx_seq_one_letter_code
_entity_poly.pdbx_strand_id
1 'polypeptide(L)'
;MADKLRTTQNLEALQAKHVGTGHADTTKKEWFDNIVRDTAHSFIGHQPLLELTALGMGLHPEEVRMEQYEHLIRGWVPSETAEVNVGQEELDYLMAVEMQKQQEALASANATTTDDIANGATK
;
A
#
# COMPACT_ATOMS: atom_id res chain seq x y z
N MET A 1 42.88 10.66 -23.56
CA MET A 1 42.10 9.41 -23.36
C MET A 1 42.44 8.73 -22.04
N ALA A 2 43.71 8.71 -21.61
CA ALA A 2 44.12 8.13 -20.32
C ALA A 2 43.45 8.76 -19.08
N ASP A 3 43.28 10.08 -19.05
CA ASP A 3 42.65 10.74 -17.88
C ASP A 3 41.17 10.40 -17.73
N LYS A 4 40.44 10.24 -18.84
CA LYS A 4 39.04 9.81 -18.81
C LYS A 4 38.90 8.39 -18.23
N LEU A 5 39.83 7.49 -18.59
CA LEU A 5 39.85 6.13 -18.06
C LEU A 5 40.20 6.08 -16.56
N ARG A 6 41.12 6.94 -16.12
CA ARG A 6 41.42 7.09 -14.69
C ARG A 6 40.22 7.62 -13.91
N THR A 7 39.48 8.58 -14.46
CA THR A 7 38.28 9.10 -13.81
C THR A 7 37.17 8.06 -13.70
N THR A 8 36.97 7.21 -14.71
CA THR A 8 35.95 6.14 -14.64
C THR A 8 36.33 5.06 -13.63
N GLN A 9 37.60 4.64 -13.60
CA GLN A 9 38.08 3.67 -12.60
C GLN A 9 37.95 4.19 -11.17
N ASN A 10 38.26 5.47 -10.94
CA ASN A 10 38.08 6.08 -9.62
C ASN A 10 36.61 6.14 -9.21
N LEU A 11 35.71 6.41 -10.17
CA LEU A 11 34.27 6.46 -9.94
C LEU A 11 33.75 5.07 -9.57
N GLU A 12 34.10 4.03 -10.34
CA GLU A 12 33.74 2.64 -10.04
C GLU A 12 34.26 2.20 -8.66
N ALA A 13 35.49 2.58 -8.30
CA ALA A 13 36.07 2.29 -6.99
C ALA A 13 35.32 2.97 -5.84
N LEU A 14 34.77 4.17 -6.05
CA LEU A 14 33.94 4.87 -5.06
C LEU A 14 32.54 4.26 -4.97
N GLN A 15 31.95 3.87 -6.11
CA GLN A 15 30.65 3.19 -6.15
C GLN A 15 30.67 1.84 -5.44
N ALA A 16 31.78 1.11 -5.51
CA ALA A 16 31.95 -0.15 -4.79
C ALA A 16 32.01 0.04 -3.25
N LYS A 17 32.41 1.23 -2.77
CA LYS A 17 32.52 1.54 -1.34
C LYS A 17 31.26 2.15 -0.77
N HIS A 18 30.60 3.01 -1.53
CA HIS A 18 29.46 3.78 -1.09
C HIS A 18 28.22 3.32 -1.85
N VAL A 19 27.50 2.38 -1.24
CA VAL A 19 26.22 1.90 -1.78
C VAL A 19 25.26 3.09 -1.88
N GLY A 20 24.54 3.20 -3.00
CA GLY A 20 23.58 4.27 -3.25
C GLY A 20 24.10 5.42 -4.10
N THR A 21 25.39 5.46 -4.45
CA THR A 21 25.92 6.48 -5.38
C THR A 21 25.45 6.23 -6.81
N GLY A 22 24.81 7.22 -7.42
CA GLY A 22 24.32 7.15 -8.80
C GLY A 22 25.39 7.39 -9.88
N HIS A 23 24.99 7.20 -11.13
CA HIS A 23 25.68 7.57 -12.37
C HIS A 23 24.69 8.28 -13.32
N ALA A 24 25.18 8.78 -14.46
CA ALA A 24 24.36 9.53 -15.42
C ALA A 24 23.15 8.73 -15.96
N ASP A 25 23.25 7.40 -15.96
CA ASP A 25 22.20 6.50 -16.45
C ASP A 25 21.44 5.80 -15.30
N THR A 26 21.53 6.30 -14.07
CA THR A 26 20.75 5.75 -12.95
C THR A 26 19.27 5.92 -13.24
N THR A 27 18.55 4.81 -13.19
CA THR A 27 17.12 4.81 -13.44
C THR A 27 16.37 5.47 -12.30
N LYS A 28 15.20 6.03 -12.59
CA LYS A 28 14.30 6.57 -11.57
C LYS A 28 14.06 5.53 -10.46
N LYS A 29 13.83 4.27 -10.83
CA LYS A 29 13.59 3.18 -9.87
C LYS A 29 14.77 2.98 -8.92
N GLU A 30 15.98 2.82 -9.43
CA GLU A 30 17.18 2.61 -8.60
C GLU A 30 17.40 3.77 -7.63
N TRP A 31 17.16 5.00 -8.09
CA TRP A 31 17.22 6.19 -7.24
C TRP A 31 16.18 6.16 -6.11
N PHE A 32 14.93 5.83 -6.41
CA PHE A 32 13.88 5.71 -5.38
C PHE A 32 14.14 4.55 -4.42
N ASP A 33 14.63 3.41 -4.93
CA ASP A 33 14.99 2.26 -4.10
C ASP A 33 16.06 2.63 -3.06
N ASN A 34 17.07 3.42 -3.45
CA ASN A 34 18.09 3.92 -2.53
C ASN A 34 17.48 4.85 -1.47
N ILE A 35 16.61 5.79 -1.86
CA ILE A 35 15.93 6.69 -0.90
C ILE A 35 15.10 5.92 0.12
N VAL A 36 14.31 4.94 -0.33
CA VAL A 36 13.48 4.13 0.56
C VAL A 36 14.35 3.36 1.55
N ARG A 37 15.46 2.77 1.08
CA ARG A 37 16.38 2.04 1.94
C ARG A 37 17.07 2.94 2.97
N ASP A 38 17.53 4.12 2.57
CA ASP A 38 18.16 5.09 3.47
C ASP A 38 17.17 5.58 4.54
N THR A 39 15.92 5.78 4.15
CA THR A 39 14.84 6.19 5.06
C THR A 39 14.50 5.08 6.05
N ALA A 40 14.31 3.85 5.58
CA ALA A 40 14.04 2.68 6.42
C ALA A 40 15.20 2.40 7.40
N HIS A 41 16.44 2.53 6.94
CA HIS A 41 17.61 2.40 7.81
C HIS A 41 17.64 3.48 8.89
N SER A 42 17.26 4.72 8.57
CA SER A 42 17.20 5.82 9.53
C SER A 42 16.16 5.56 10.64
N PHE A 43 15.00 5.01 10.28
CA PHE A 43 13.99 4.57 11.25
C PHE A 43 14.52 3.48 12.19
N ILE A 44 15.25 2.50 11.68
CA ILE A 44 15.78 1.39 12.49
C ILE A 44 16.95 1.86 13.38
N GLY A 45 17.84 2.70 12.86
CA GLY A 45 19.06 3.14 13.54
C GLY A 45 18.84 4.22 14.61
N HIS A 46 17.76 4.98 14.52
CA HIS A 46 17.44 6.05 15.46
C HIS A 46 16.22 5.71 16.30
N GLN A 47 16.48 5.23 17.53
CA GLN A 47 15.45 4.90 18.50
C GLN A 47 14.35 5.96 18.69
N PRO A 48 14.64 7.28 18.84
CA PRO A 48 13.57 8.27 19.00
C PRO A 48 12.69 8.40 17.76
N LEU A 49 13.24 8.16 16.57
CA LEU A 49 12.49 8.20 15.32
C LEU A 49 11.60 6.96 15.20
N LEU A 50 12.10 5.78 15.59
CA LEU A 50 11.30 4.56 15.66
C LEU A 50 10.11 4.72 16.61
N GLU A 51 10.34 5.27 17.80
CA GLU A 51 9.29 5.50 18.80
C GLU A 51 8.26 6.52 18.32
N LEU A 52 8.71 7.59 17.66
CA LEU A 52 7.81 8.58 17.07
C LEU A 52 6.89 7.95 16.01
N THR A 53 7.46 7.13 15.12
CA THR A 53 6.69 6.44 14.08
C THR A 53 5.73 5.41 14.68
N ALA A 54 6.18 4.64 15.66
CA ALA A 54 5.34 3.66 16.37
C ALA A 54 4.18 4.33 17.09
N LEU A 55 4.43 5.48 17.74
CA LEU A 55 3.37 6.28 18.37
C LEU A 55 2.38 6.84 17.34
N GLY A 56 2.87 7.31 16.19
CA GLY A 56 2.01 7.80 15.10
C GLY A 56 1.16 6.71 14.45
N MET A 57 1.67 5.48 14.37
CA MET A 57 0.96 4.32 13.81
C MET A 57 0.10 3.57 14.83
N GLY A 58 0.34 3.77 16.13
CA GLY A 58 -0.33 3.02 17.21
C GLY A 58 0.09 1.56 17.31
N LEU A 59 1.25 1.20 16.76
CA LEU A 59 1.80 -0.17 16.74
C LEU A 59 2.92 -0.34 17.76
N HIS A 60 3.28 -1.59 18.07
CA HIS A 60 4.44 -1.85 18.91
C HIS A 60 5.74 -1.48 18.16
N PRO A 61 6.76 -0.88 18.80
CA PRO A 61 7.99 -0.46 18.12
C PRO A 61 8.72 -1.58 17.36
N GLU A 62 8.58 -2.83 17.81
CA GLU A 62 9.16 -3.98 17.11
C GLU A 62 8.41 -4.34 15.82
N GLU A 63 7.09 -4.16 15.76
CA GLU A 63 6.31 -4.42 14.55
C GLU A 63 6.70 -3.43 13.45
N VAL A 64 6.79 -2.15 13.80
CA VAL A 64 7.28 -1.09 12.89
C VAL A 64 8.70 -1.40 12.43
N ARG A 65 9.57 -1.89 13.33
CA ARG A 65 10.93 -2.28 12.97
C ARG A 65 10.94 -3.42 11.95
N MET A 66 10.07 -4.43 12.12
CA MET A 66 9.94 -5.54 11.18
C MET A 66 9.46 -5.07 9.80
N GLU A 67 8.48 -4.16 9.77
CA GLU A 67 8.00 -3.53 8.53
C GLU A 67 9.14 -2.78 7.81
N GLN A 68 9.97 -2.03 8.54
CA GLN A 68 11.11 -1.34 7.93
C GLN A 68 12.19 -2.30 7.44
N TYR A 69 12.40 -3.45 8.08
CA TYR A 69 13.28 -4.49 7.52
C TYR A 69 12.74 -5.05 6.19
N GLU A 70 11.43 -5.19 6.06
CA GLU A 70 10.80 -5.62 4.81
C GLU A 70 11.03 -4.61 3.68
N HIS A 71 10.89 -3.31 3.98
CA HIS A 71 11.19 -2.23 3.03
C HIS A 71 12.66 -2.21 2.57
N LEU A 72 13.61 -2.58 3.44
CA LEU A 72 15.02 -2.70 3.05
C LEU A 72 15.26 -3.76 1.97
N ILE A 73 14.58 -4.91 2.11
CA ILE A 73 14.74 -6.05 1.18
C ILE A 73 14.01 -5.77 -0.13
N ARG A 74 12.75 -5.34 -0.07
CA ARG A 74 11.88 -5.20 -1.25
C ARG A 74 12.12 -3.93 -2.05
N GLY A 75 12.64 -2.87 -1.42
CA GLY A 75 12.79 -1.56 -2.06
C GLY A 75 11.45 -0.92 -2.40
N TRP A 76 11.45 0.05 -3.32
CA TRP A 76 10.22 0.64 -3.84
C TRP A 76 9.55 -0.34 -4.80
N VAL A 77 8.50 -0.97 -4.31
CA VAL A 77 7.48 -1.64 -5.13
C VAL A 77 6.27 -0.72 -5.14
N PRO A 78 5.84 -0.19 -6.31
CA PRO A 78 4.52 0.39 -6.43
C PRO A 78 3.54 -0.73 -6.10
N SER A 79 2.94 -0.62 -4.94
CA SER A 79 2.18 -1.69 -4.33
C SER A 79 0.89 -1.92 -5.12
N GLU A 80 0.92 -2.84 -6.08
CA GLU A 80 -0.29 -3.55 -6.52
C GLU A 80 -0.92 -4.30 -5.33
N THR A 81 -0.14 -4.61 -4.29
CA THR A 81 -0.60 -5.19 -3.01
C THR A 81 -1.06 -4.14 -1.98
N ALA A 82 -1.06 -2.85 -2.32
CA ALA A 82 -1.82 -1.86 -1.57
C ALA A 82 -3.14 -1.54 -2.29
N GLU A 83 -3.71 -2.55 -2.97
CA GLU A 83 -5.10 -2.87 -2.68
C GLU A 83 -5.23 -3.18 -1.18
N VAL A 84 -5.22 -2.11 -0.39
CA VAL A 84 -6.32 -1.82 0.49
C VAL A 84 -6.76 -3.06 1.30
N ASN A 85 -5.98 -3.41 2.32
CA ASN A 85 -6.55 -3.88 3.60
C ASN A 85 -7.32 -2.73 4.32
N VAL A 86 -7.91 -1.79 3.57
CA VAL A 86 -9.01 -0.97 4.08
C VAL A 86 -10.26 -1.80 3.82
N GLY A 87 -10.58 -2.64 4.79
CA GLY A 87 -11.92 -3.22 4.95
C GLY A 87 -12.51 -3.91 3.73
N GLN A 88 -11.95 -5.06 3.30
CA GLN A 88 -12.75 -6.06 2.58
C GLN A 88 -14.06 -6.33 3.35
N GLU A 89 -13.99 -6.34 4.68
CA GLU A 89 -15.15 -6.44 5.57
C GLU A 89 -16.14 -5.27 5.40
N GLU A 90 -15.71 -4.02 5.28
CA GLU A 90 -16.64 -2.89 5.13
C GLU A 90 -17.35 -2.88 3.76
N LEU A 91 -16.66 -3.30 2.70
CA LEU A 91 -17.27 -3.47 1.38
C LEU A 91 -18.29 -4.63 1.37
N ASP A 92 -17.98 -5.74 2.05
CA ASP A 92 -18.91 -6.85 2.22
C ASP A 92 -20.14 -6.44 3.03
N TYR A 93 -19.97 -5.63 4.09
CA TYR A 93 -21.07 -5.09 4.89
C TYR A 93 -21.97 -4.13 4.11
N LEU A 94 -21.39 -3.20 3.32
CA LEU A 94 -22.18 -2.26 2.51
C LEU A 94 -22.96 -3.00 1.41
N MET A 95 -22.35 -4.01 0.79
CA MET A 95 -23.00 -4.82 -0.24
C MET A 95 -24.14 -5.68 0.32
N ALA A 96 -24.00 -6.22 1.54
CA ALA A 96 -25.07 -6.95 2.22
C ALA A 96 -26.27 -6.04 2.55
N VAL A 97 -26.03 -4.81 3.01
CA VAL A 97 -27.10 -3.83 3.32
C VAL A 97 -27.85 -3.41 2.06
N GLU A 98 -27.17 -3.23 0.93
CA GLU A 98 -27.82 -2.91 -0.35
C GLU A 98 -28.64 -4.08 -0.88
N MET A 99 -28.12 -5.32 -0.78
CA MET A 99 -28.91 -6.52 -1.13
C MET A 99 -30.18 -6.62 -0.31
N GLN A 100 -30.11 -6.32 1.00
CA GLN A 100 -31.26 -6.40 1.89
C GLN A 100 -32.33 -5.34 1.54
N LYS A 101 -31.90 -4.11 1.22
CA LYS A 101 -32.80 -3.07 0.70
C LYS A 101 -33.46 -3.45 -0.63
N GLN A 102 -32.74 -4.11 -1.54
CA GLN A 102 -33.31 -4.59 -2.80
C GLN A 102 -34.33 -5.72 -2.59
N GLN A 103 -34.08 -6.63 -1.65
CA GLN A 103 -35.03 -7.68 -1.29
C GLN A 103 -36.30 -7.13 -0.64
N GLU A 104 -36.18 -6.14 0.25
CA GLU A 104 -37.33 -5.45 0.84
C GLU A 104 -38.15 -4.68 -0.21
N ALA A 105 -37.49 -4.04 -1.18
CA ALA A 105 -38.18 -3.38 -2.30
C ALA A 105 -38.97 -4.37 -3.16
N LEU A 106 -38.39 -5.54 -3.47
CA LEU A 106 -39.08 -6.61 -4.22
C LEU A 106 -40.23 -7.24 -3.40
N ALA A 107 -40.06 -7.39 -2.08
CA ALA A 107 -41.12 -7.87 -1.20
C ALA A 107 -42.30 -6.89 -1.15
N SER A 108 -42.03 -5.58 -1.13
CA SER A 108 -43.07 -4.55 -1.15
C SER A 108 -43.80 -4.47 -2.51
N ALA A 109 -43.11 -4.68 -3.63
CA ALA A 109 -43.71 -4.72 -4.96
C ALA A 109 -44.64 -5.95 -5.14
N ASN A 110 -44.25 -7.11 -4.61
CA ASN A 110 -45.08 -8.32 -4.70
C ASN A 110 -46.32 -8.26 -3.80
N ALA A 111 -46.27 -7.53 -2.67
CA ALA A 111 -47.43 -7.32 -1.80
C ALA A 111 -48.54 -6.50 -2.49
N THR A 112 -48.17 -5.50 -3.30
CA THR A 112 -49.15 -4.72 -4.09
C THR A 112 -49.81 -5.51 -5.23
N THR A 113 -49.13 -6.50 -5.81
CA THR A 113 -49.71 -7.33 -6.89
C THR A 113 -50.74 -8.35 -6.39
N THR A 114 -50.62 -8.83 -5.15
CA THR A 114 -51.62 -9.74 -4.56
C THR A 114 -52.93 -9.05 -4.17
N ASP A 115 -52.89 -7.76 -3.85
CA ASP A 115 -54.10 -6.98 -3.53
C ASP A 115 -54.94 -6.67 -4.78
N ASP A 116 -54.30 -6.50 -5.95
CA ASP A 116 -54.98 -6.26 -7.23
C ASP A 116 -55.65 -7.53 -7.80
N ILE A 117 -55.10 -8.72 -7.54
CA ILE A 117 -55.72 -10.00 -7.94
C ILE A 117 -56.88 -10.36 -7.01
N ALA A 118 -56.80 -10.02 -5.72
CA ALA A 118 -57.87 -10.29 -4.75
C ALA A 118 -59.12 -9.41 -4.98
N ASN A 119 -58.96 -8.15 -5.41
CA ASN A 119 -60.08 -7.25 -5.70
C ASN A 119 -60.67 -7.40 -7.13
N GLY A 120 -60.02 -8.14 -8.02
CA GLY A 120 -60.51 -8.41 -9.37
C GLY A 120 -61.51 -9.58 -9.49
N ALA A 121 -61.70 -10.37 -8.42
CA ALA A 121 -62.57 -11.56 -8.43
C ALA A 121 -63.99 -11.33 -7.87
N THR A 122 -64.33 -10.10 -7.46
CA THR A 122 -65.69 -9.73 -7.04
C THR A 122 -66.30 -8.68 -7.97
N LYS A 123 -66.60 -9.09 -9.21
CA LYS A 123 -67.67 -8.54 -10.03
C LYS A 123 -68.20 -9.60 -10.97
#